data_AF-A0A4Q3SC71-F1
#
_entry.id   AF-A0A4Q3SC71-F1
#
_cell.length_a   1.000
_cell.length_b   1.000
_cell.length_c   1.000
_cell.angle_alpha   90.00
_cell.angle_beta   90.00
_cell.angle_gamma   90.00
#
_symmetry.space_group_name_H-M   'P 1'
#
loop_
_entity.id
_entity.type
_entity.pdbx_description
1 polymer ?
#
loop_
_entity_poly.entity_id
_entity_poly.type
_entity_poly.pdbx_seq_one_letter_code
_entity_poly.pdbx_strand_id
1 'polypeptide(L)'
;MKLWSKESTSTSELIEKFTVGRDKEFDILLAEHDALGSIAHVKMLGSVGLMNSADAEVAVKGLEAILADIRAGKFAIEEGVVSAH
;
A
#
# COMPACT_ATOMS: atom_id res chain seq x y z
N MET A 1 2.98 -0.25 -13.75
CA MET A 1 4.36 -0.66 -13.39
C MET A 1 4.32 -1.14 -11.95
N LYS A 2 4.87 -2.29 -11.61
CA LYS A 2 4.79 -2.83 -10.23
C LYS A 2 5.94 -2.30 -9.40
N LEU A 3 5.71 -2.08 -8.10
CA LEU A 3 6.70 -1.54 -7.17
C LEU A 3 8.00 -2.36 -7.11
N TRP A 4 7.89 -3.68 -7.31
CA TRP A 4 9.01 -4.63 -7.22
C TRP A 4 9.65 -5.00 -8.57
N SER A 5 9.14 -4.47 -9.69
CA SER A 5 9.68 -4.79 -11.01
C SER A 5 11.04 -4.13 -11.23
N LYS A 6 12.00 -4.90 -11.77
CA LYS A 6 13.29 -4.36 -12.23
C LYS A 6 13.15 -3.77 -13.62
N GLU A 7 13.91 -2.70 -13.88
CA GLU A 7 13.94 -2.07 -15.21
C GLU A 7 14.28 -3.08 -16.30
N SER A 8 13.61 -2.94 -17.45
CA SER A 8 13.82 -3.77 -18.65
C SER A 8 13.61 -5.28 -18.47
N THR A 9 12.84 -5.70 -17.47
CA THR A 9 12.45 -7.10 -17.27
C THR A 9 10.94 -7.25 -17.35
N SER A 10 10.47 -8.29 -18.07
CA SER A 10 9.07 -8.71 -18.04
C SER A 10 8.94 -10.00 -17.23
N THR A 11 8.03 -9.98 -16.25
CA THR A 11 7.63 -11.21 -15.55
C THR A 11 6.64 -11.97 -16.42
N SER A 12 6.82 -13.28 -16.55
CA SER A 12 5.84 -14.13 -17.23
C SER A 12 4.48 -14.06 -16.53
N GLU A 13 3.39 -13.98 -17.31
CA GLU A 13 2.02 -13.99 -16.79
C GLU A 13 1.72 -15.23 -15.93
N LEU A 14 2.31 -16.38 -16.27
CA LEU A 14 2.18 -17.61 -15.49
C LEU A 14 2.80 -17.46 -14.10
N ILE A 15 3.97 -16.84 -14.01
CA ILE A 15 4.65 -16.59 -12.74
C ILE A 15 3.83 -15.62 -11.91
N GLU A 16 3.35 -14.53 -12.53
CA GLU A 16 2.52 -13.53 -11.85
C GLU A 16 1.23 -14.14 -11.29
N LYS A 17 0.50 -14.93 -12.08
CA LYS A 17 -0.72 -15.58 -11.62
C LYS A 17 -0.45 -16.54 -10.46
N PHE A 18 0.68 -17.25 -10.51
CA PHE A 18 1.08 -18.16 -9.44
C PHE A 18 1.45 -17.41 -8.16
N THR A 19 2.21 -16.32 -8.26
CA THR A 19 2.70 -15.58 -7.09
C THR A 19 1.66 -14.67 -6.46
N VAL A 20 0.74 -14.09 -7.25
CA VAL A 20 -0.35 -13.26 -6.72
C VAL A 20 -1.47 -14.13 -6.13
N GLY A 21 -1.73 -15.32 -6.67
CA GLY A 21 -2.61 -16.31 -6.08
C GLY A 21 -3.91 -15.75 -5.49
N ARG A 22 -4.03 -15.81 -4.16
CA ARG A 22 -5.15 -15.26 -3.36
C ARG A 22 -4.73 -14.06 -2.52
N ASP A 23 -3.59 -13.45 -2.81
CA ASP A 23 -3.01 -12.37 -2.00
C ASP A 23 -4.01 -11.23 -1.85
N LYS A 24 -4.76 -10.87 -2.89
CA LYS A 24 -5.80 -9.83 -2.80
C LYS A 24 -6.85 -10.10 -1.72
N GLU A 25 -7.26 -11.36 -1.54
CA GLU A 25 -8.24 -11.72 -0.52
C GLU A 25 -7.64 -11.58 0.88
N PHE A 26 -6.38 -11.98 1.06
CA PHE A 26 -5.68 -11.90 2.33
C PHE A 26 -5.22 -10.49 2.68
N ASP A 27 -4.78 -9.72 1.69
CA ASP A 27 -4.32 -8.34 1.81
C ASP A 27 -5.44 -7.42 2.28
N ILE A 28 -6.70 -7.65 1.88
CA ILE A 28 -7.85 -6.92 2.43
C ILE A 28 -7.96 -7.11 3.94
N LEU A 29 -7.65 -8.30 4.46
CA LEU A 29 -7.66 -8.58 5.90
C LEU A 29 -6.50 -7.89 6.62
N LEU A 30 -5.40 -7.62 5.92
CA LEU A 30 -4.20 -6.99 6.46
C LEU A 30 -4.14 -5.48 6.21
N ALA A 31 -5.00 -4.93 5.36
CA ALA A 31 -4.97 -3.54 4.91
C ALA A 31 -5.02 -2.52 6.06
N GLU A 32 -5.78 -2.80 7.12
CA GLU A 32 -5.81 -1.93 8.31
C GLU A 32 -4.43 -1.84 8.97
N HIS A 33 -3.74 -2.97 9.10
CA HIS A 33 -2.43 -3.03 9.71
C HIS A 33 -1.37 -2.35 8.84
N ASP A 34 -1.45 -2.52 7.52
CA ASP A 34 -0.57 -1.84 6.57
C ASP A 34 -0.76 -0.32 6.61
N ALA A 35 -2.01 0.17 6.60
CA ALA A 35 -2.32 1.60 6.72
C ALA A 35 -1.79 2.20 8.03
N LEU A 36 -1.95 1.50 9.15
CA LEU A 36 -1.41 1.92 10.45
C LEU A 36 0.13 1.96 10.45
N GLY A 37 0.77 0.94 9.85
CA GLY A 37 2.22 0.88 9.68
C GLY A 37 2.74 2.03 8.82
N SER A 38 2.06 2.33 7.72
CA SER A 38 2.36 3.45 6.82
C SER A 38 2.22 4.80 7.52
N ILE A 39 1.19 5.02 8.34
CA ILE A 39 1.04 6.25 9.14
C ILE A 39 2.23 6.42 10.09
N ALA A 40 2.62 5.35 10.80
CA ALA A 40 3.76 5.38 11.70
C ALA A 40 5.07 5.66 10.95
N HIS A 41 5.25 5.04 9.78
CA HIS A 41 6.43 5.23 8.94
C HIS A 41 6.52 6.68 8.42
N VAL A 42 5.45 7.26 7.89
CA VAL A 42 5.41 8.65 7.42
C VAL A 42 5.73 9.63 8.56
N LYS A 43 5.16 9.43 9.75
CA LYS A 43 5.47 10.25 10.94
C LYS A 43 6.95 10.15 11.29
N MET A 44 7.52 8.95 11.24
CA MET A 44 8.95 8.74 11.47
C MET A 44 9.79 9.48 10.42
N LEU A 45 9.47 9.38 9.12
CA LEU A 45 10.18 10.09 8.04
C LEU A 45 10.21 11.60 8.26
N GLY A 46 9.09 12.19 8.69
CA GLY A 46 9.02 13.60 9.08
C GLY A 46 9.93 13.93 10.28
N SER A 47 9.96 13.06 11.28
CA SER A 47 10.77 13.26 12.49
C SER A 47 12.28 13.21 12.26
N VAL A 48 12.74 12.41 11.28
CA VAL A 48 14.17 12.29 10.92
C VAL A 48 14.59 13.25 9.79
N GLY A 49 13.67 14.10 9.31
CA GLY A 49 13.95 15.09 8.26
C GLY A 49 14.10 14.51 6.86
N LEU A 50 13.70 13.25 6.63
CA LEU A 50 13.65 12.66 5.29
C LEU A 50 12.40 13.07 4.50
N MET A 51 11.40 13.60 5.19
CA MET A 51 10.19 14.16 4.61
C MET A 51 9.89 15.52 5.26
N ASN A 52 9.50 16.51 4.46
CA ASN A 52 9.06 17.80 4.97
C ASN A 52 7.80 17.62 5.84
N SER A 53 7.73 18.32 6.98
CA SER A 53 6.63 18.14 7.95
C SER A 53 5.25 18.43 7.36
N ALA A 54 5.13 19.44 6.49
CA ALA A 54 3.86 19.73 5.83
C ALA A 54 3.44 18.59 4.88
N ASP A 55 4.38 18.00 4.15
CA ASP A 55 4.10 16.87 3.26
C ASP A 55 3.75 15.61 4.07
N ALA A 56 4.45 15.38 5.19
CA ALA A 56 4.15 14.28 6.11
C ALA A 56 2.74 14.40 6.70
N GLU A 57 2.31 15.60 7.09
CA GLU A 57 0.93 15.84 7.55
C GLU A 57 -0.11 15.57 6.46
N VAL A 58 0.16 15.99 5.22
CA VAL A 58 -0.72 15.70 4.07
C VAL A 58 -0.83 14.20 3.83
N ALA A 59 0.29 13.49 3.83
CA ALA A 59 0.33 12.03 3.64
C ALA A 59 -0.40 11.29 4.77
N VAL A 60 -0.19 11.68 6.04
CA VAL A 60 -0.92 11.09 7.19
C VAL A 60 -2.43 11.27 7.04
N LYS A 61 -2.91 12.46 6.65
CA LYS A 61 -4.35 12.68 6.44
C LYS A 61 -4.93 11.79 5.34
N GLY A 62 -4.19 11.59 4.25
CA GLY A 62 -4.59 10.67 3.19
C GLY A 62 -4.70 9.22 3.70
N LEU A 63 -3.70 8.76 4.45
CA LEU A 63 -3.69 7.43 5.04
C LEU A 63 -4.81 7.24 6.09
N GLU A 64 -5.13 8.27 6.87
CA GLU A 64 -6.25 8.23 7.83
C GLU A 64 -7.60 8.12 7.12
N ALA A 65 -7.76 8.75 5.96
CA ALA A 65 -8.96 8.59 5.12
C ALA A 65 -9.08 7.16 4.57
N ILE A 66 -7.98 6.60 4.06
CA ILE A 66 -7.93 5.20 3.59
C ILE A 66 -8.26 4.23 4.73
N LEU A 67 -7.69 4.45 5.93
CA LEU A 67 -7.97 3.65 7.12
C LEU A 67 -9.45 3.70 7.50
N ALA A 68 -10.10 4.86 7.37
CA ALA A 68 -11.54 4.98 7.61
C ALA A 68 -12.35 4.18 6.59
N ASP A 69 -11.97 4.19 5.31
CA ASP A 69 -12.63 3.40 4.27
C ASP A 69 -12.43 1.88 4.46
N ILE A 70 -11.24 1.45 4.89
CA ILE A 70 -10.97 0.05 5.27
C ILE A 70 -11.90 -0.39 6.39
N ARG A 71 -11.99 0.39 7.48
CA ARG A 71 -12.86 0.09 8.63
C ARG A 71 -14.34 0.12 8.28
N ALA A 72 -14.73 0.91 7.30
CA ALA A 72 -16.10 0.96 6.78
C ALA A 72 -16.42 -0.20 5.79
N GLY A 73 -15.46 -1.07 5.48
CA GLY A 73 -15.62 -2.14 4.50
C GLY A 73 -15.76 -1.64 3.06
N LYS A 74 -15.30 -0.41 2.78
CA LYS A 74 -15.38 0.24 1.46
C LYS A 74 -14.10 0.12 0.65
N PHE A 75 -13.01 -0.31 1.28
CA PHE A 75 -11.74 -0.51 0.62
C PHE A 75 -11.77 -1.72 -0.32
N ALA A 76 -11.28 -1.54 -1.54
CA ALA A 76 -11.15 -2.59 -2.54
C ALA A 76 -9.82 -2.43 -3.28
N ILE A 77 -9.18 -3.57 -3.58
CA ILE A 77 -7.97 -3.59 -4.42
C ILE A 77 -8.43 -3.56 -5.88
N GLU A 78 -8.09 -2.48 -6.59
CA GLU A 78 -8.48 -2.30 -7.99
C GLU A 78 -7.88 -3.35 -8.94
N GLU A 79 -8.53 -3.51 -10.09
CA GLU A 79 -8.04 -4.41 -11.14
C GLU A 79 -6.71 -3.92 -11.70
N GLY A 80 -5.72 -4.82 -11.79
CA GLY A 80 -4.34 -4.47 -12.17
C GLY A 80 -3.41 -4.10 -11.01
N VAL A 81 -3.93 -3.90 -9.80
CA VAL A 81 -3.12 -3.80 -8.57
C VAL A 81 -2.84 -5.20 -8.04
N VAL A 82 -1.59 -5.49 -7.65
CA VAL A 82 -1.16 -6.84 -7.22
C VAL A 82 -1.33 -7.08 -5.72
N SER A 83 -1.25 -6.03 -4.89
CA SER A 83 -1.28 -6.09 -3.42
C SER A 83 -1.82 -4.79 -2.82
N ALA A 84 -2.15 -4.78 -1.53
CA ALA A 84 -2.57 -3.57 -0.82
C ALA A 84 -1.44 -2.56 -0.51
N HIS A 85 -0.18 -2.96 -0.72
CA HIS A 85 1.05 -2.23 -0.40
C HIS A 85 1.57 -1.43 -1.61
#